data_AF-A0A845ZL30-F1
#
_entry.id   AF-A0A845ZL30-F1
#
_cell.length_a   1.000
_cell.length_b   1.000
_cell.length_c   1.000
_cell.angle_alpha   90.00
_cell.angle_beta   90.00
_cell.angle_gamma   90.00
#
_symmetry.space_group_name_H-M   'P 1'
#
loop_
_entity.id
_entity.type
_entity.pdbx_description
1 polymer ?
#
loop_
_entity_poly.entity_id
_entity_poly.type
_entity_poly.pdbx_seq_one_letter_code
_entity_poly.pdbx_strand_id
1 'polypeptide(L)' 'MALLQFLIISAICMVLIKFVASWFGYGNIPILNKLVTIILSVFVTFEIIQLVQAMIIKFG' A
#
# COMPACT_ATOMS: atom_id res chain seq x y z
N MET A 1 -15.88 11.24 6.29
CA MET A 1 -15.56 11.18 4.85
C MET A 1 -14.27 11.93 4.51
N ALA A 2 -14.16 13.24 4.77
CA ALA A 2 -12.96 14.02 4.43
C ALA A 2 -11.66 13.53 5.11
N LEU A 3 -11.71 13.17 6.40
CA LEU A 3 -10.55 12.69 7.16
C LEU A 3 -9.98 11.37 6.63
N LEU A 4 -10.86 10.45 6.22
CA LEU A 4 -10.47 9.16 5.66
C LEU A 4 -9.79 9.33 4.30
N GLN A 5 -10.36 10.19 3.45
CA GLN A 5 -9.78 10.51 2.14
C GLN A 5 -8.40 11.16 2.29
N PHE A 6 -8.23 12.05 3.26
CA PHE A 6 -6.94 12.69 3.53
C PHE A 6 -5.86 11.68 3.95
N LEU A 7 -6.22 10.69 4.78
CA LEU A 7 -5.33 9.59 5.17
C LEU A 7 -4.95 8.70 3.98
N ILE A 8 -5.89 8.43 3.09
CA ILE A 8 -5.62 7.60 1.89
C ILE A 8 -4.69 8.34 0.94
N ILE A 9 -4.95 9.63 0.69
CA ILE A 9 -4.11 10.46 -0.18
C ILE A 9 -2.69 10.58 0.39
N SER A 10 -2.54 10.76 1.71
CA SER A 10 -1.22 10.83 2.32
C SER A 10 -0.45 9.51 2.22
N ALA A 11 -1.13 8.37 2.40
CA ALA A 11 -0.54 7.05 2.23
C ALA A 11 -0.06 6.81 0.79
N ILE A 12 -0.84 7.20 -0.22
CA ILE A 12 -0.46 7.08 -1.64
C ILE A 12 0.75 7.96 -1.94
N CYS A 13 0.75 9.22 -1.48
CA CYS A 13 1.91 10.11 -1.63
C CYS A 13 3.18 9.51 -0.99
N MET A 14 3.07 8.88 0.17
CA MET A 14 4.20 8.26 0.86
C MET A 14 4.79 7.08 0.07
N VAL A 15 3.94 6.26 -0.54
CA VAL A 15 4.38 5.17 -1.42
C VAL A 15 5.07 5.71 -2.67
N LEU A 16 4.52 6.76 -3.30
CA LEU A 16 5.11 7.40 -4.48
C LEU A 16 6.47 8.02 -4.16
N ILE A 17 6.60 8.75 -3.05
CA ILE A 17 7.86 9.36 -2.61
C ILE A 17 8.94 8.28 -2.42
N LYS A 18 8.59 7.15 -1.80
CA LYS A 18 9.53 6.05 -1.64
C LYS A 18 9.90 5.39 -2.98
N PHE A 19 8.94 5.23 -3.88
CA PHE A 19 9.20 4.68 -5.21
C PHE A 19 10.18 5.56 -5.99
N VAL A 20 9.97 6.89 -5.94
CA VAL A 20 10.89 7.88 -6.51
C VAL A 20 12.25 7.84 -5.81
N ALA A 21 12.29 7.82 -4.48
CA ALA A 21 13.55 7.72 -3.72
C ALA A 21 14.35 6.45 -4.07
N SER A 22 13.66 5.32 -4.26
CA SER A 22 14.27 4.07 -4.73
C SER A 22 14.81 4.19 -6.15
N TRP A 23 14.14 4.94 -7.03
CA TRP A 23 14.60 5.20 -8.40
C TRP A 23 15.89 6.03 -8.43
N PHE A 24 16.05 6.97 -7.50
CA PHE A 24 17.26 7.78 -7.35
C PHE A 24 18.40 7.08 -6.57
N GLY A 25 18.26 5.79 -6.25
CA GLY A 25 19.28 5.03 -5.52
C GLY A 25 19.24 5.19 -3.99
N TYR A 26 18.32 5.99 -3.45
CA TYR A 26 18.08 6.17 -2.01
C TYR A 26 17.12 5.10 -1.44
N GLY A 27 17.22 3.86 -1.93
CA GLY A 27 16.32 2.75 -1.56
C GLY A 27 16.49 2.24 -0.11
N ASN A 28 17.54 2.68 0.60
CA ASN A 28 17.86 2.20 1.94
C ASN A 28 17.65 3.26 3.03
N ILE A 29 16.50 3.94 3.03
CA ILE A 29 16.07 4.75 4.17
C ILE A 29 15.23 3.84 5.09
N PRO A 30 15.77 3.35 6.22
CA PRO A 30 15.16 2.26 6.99
C PRO A 30 13.78 2.62 7.57
N ILE A 31 13.55 3.88 7.95
CA ILE A 31 12.25 4.35 8.43
C ILE A 31 11.20 4.36 7.31
N LEU A 32 11.55 4.93 6.16
CA LEU A 32 10.64 5.01 5.01
C LEU A 32 10.32 3.61 4.47
N ASN A 33 11.30 2.70 4.52
CA ASN A 33 11.09 1.30 4.16
C ASN A 33 10.03 0.63 5.02
N LYS A 34 10.16 0.70 6.35
CA LYS A 34 9.19 0.11 7.29
C LYS A 34 7.79 0.69 7.12
N LEU A 35 7.66 2.01 6.99
CA LEU A 35 6.36 2.68 6.85
C LEU A 35 5.62 2.23 5.59
N VAL A 36 6.31 2.15 4.45
CA VAL A 36 5.66 1.68 3.22
C VAL A 36 5.40 0.17 3.24
N THR A 37 6.25 -0.63 3.89
CA THR A 37 5.96 -2.07 4.06
C THR A 37 4.69 -2.29 4.87
N ILE A 38 4.45 -1.49 5.92
CA ILE A 38 3.20 -1.56 6.69
C ILE A 38 2.00 -1.22 5.80
N ILE A 39 2.06 -0.09 5.07
CA ILE A 39 0.99 0.34 4.17
C ILE A 39 0.70 -0.73 3.09
N LEU A 40 1.74 -1.25 2.45
CA LEU A 40 1.61 -2.30 1.44
C LEU A 40 1.08 -3.61 2.02
N SER A 41 1.50 -3.99 3.23
CA SER A 41 1.01 -5.23 3.86
C SER A 41 -0.49 -5.19 4.13
N VAL A 42 -1.02 -4.03 4.56
CA VAL A 42 -2.46 -3.81 4.74
C VAL A 42 -3.17 -3.89 3.39
N PHE A 43 -2.64 -3.21 2.38
CA PHE A 43 -3.22 -3.23 1.03
C PHE A 43 -3.26 -4.64 0.43
N VAL A 44 -2.13 -5.37 0.47
CA VAL A 44 -2.03 -6.75 -0.04
C VAL A 44 -3.01 -7.68 0.70
N THR A 45 -3.16 -7.52 2.01
CA THR A 45 -4.14 -8.33 2.78
C THR A 45 -5.57 -8.06 2.30
N PHE A 46 -5.92 -6.81 2.06
CA PHE A 46 -7.23 -6.43 1.49
C PHE A 46 -7.45 -7.03 0.09
N GLU A 47 -6.44 -6.95 -0.78
CA GLU A 47 -6.49 -7.53 -2.13
C GLU A 47 -6.66 -9.05 -2.09
N ILE A 48 -5.93 -9.76 -1.22
CA ILE A 48 -6.07 -11.21 -1.06
C ILE A 48 -7.48 -11.58 -0.61
N ILE A 49 -8.06 -10.86 0.35
CA ILE A 49 -9.43 -11.11 0.80
C ILE A 49 -10.43 -10.92 -0.34
N GLN A 50 -10.29 -9.84 -1.12
CA GLN A 50 -11.14 -9.58 -2.28
C GLN A 50 -10.99 -10.65 -3.35
N LEU A 51 -9.76 -11.10 -3.64
CA LEU A 51 -9.48 -12.18 -4.59
C LEU A 51 -10.08 -13.51 -4.12
N VAL A 52 -10.00 -13.83 -2.82
CA VAL A 52 -10.63 -15.03 -2.25
C VAL A 52 -12.15 -14.95 -2.36
N GLN A 53 -12.76 -13.80 -2.04
CA GLN A 53 -14.20 -13.61 -2.23
C GLN A 53 -14.61 -13.76 -3.70
N ALA A 54 -13.85 -13.17 -4.63
CA ALA A 54 -14.10 -13.27 -6.06
C ALA A 54 -13.97 -14.71 -6.57
N MET A 55 -13.01 -15.49 -6.05
CA MET A 55 -12.89 -16.92 -6.36
C MET A 55 -14.07 -17.73 -5.84
N ILE A 56 -14.51 -17.49 -4.60
CA ILE A 56 -15.68 -18.17 -4.03
C ILE A 56 -16.94 -17.88 -4.86
N ILE A 57 -17.14 -16.63 -5.29
CA ILE A 57 -18.32 -16.25 -6.11
C ILE A 57 -18.26 -16.87 -7.52
N LYS A 58 -17.06 -17.06 -8.08
CA LYS A 58 -16.92 -17.62 -9.44
C LYS A 58 -16.85 -19.14 -9.50
N PHE A 59 -16.47 -19.81 -8.42
CA PHE A 59 -16.30 -21.27 -8.36
C PHE A 59 -17.31 -21.98 -7.44
N GLY A 60 -18.13 -21.25 -6.70
CA GLY A 60 -19.23 -21.76 -5.85
C GLY A 60 -20.60 -21.64 -6.51
#